data_AF-A0A2M8GJ94-F1
#
_entry.id   AF-A0A2M8GJ94-F1
#
_cell.length_a   1.000
_cell.length_b   1.000
_cell.length_c   1.000
_cell.angle_alpha   90.00
_cell.angle_beta   90.00
_cell.angle_gamma   90.00
#
_symmetry.space_group_name_H-M   'P 1'
#
loop_
_entity.id
_entity.type
_entity.pdbx_description
1 polymer ?
#
loop_
_entity_poly.entity_id
_entity_poly.type
_entity_poly.pdbx_seq_one_letter_code
_entity_poly.pdbx_strand_id
1 'polypeptide(L)'
;GIGTTSPTQKLDINGSVNIGGSLSIGSTYLVTNLNADYLDGQHSSYFVNIGQTGSFITTLNNGVGISISGSGVGRTIALANTSVTAGSYGAGSSIPTFTVDAQGRLTSAGSVANIGTTYSAGSGLTLLS
;
A
#
# COMPACT_ATOMS: atom_id res chain seq x y z
N GLY A 1 36.62 37.92 -17.61
CA GLY A 1 35.37 38.08 -16.85
C GLY A 1 34.18 37.96 -17.76
N ILE A 2 34.10 38.82 -18.77
CA ILE A 2 33.24 38.63 -19.95
C ILE A 2 34.11 38.81 -21.20
N GLY A 3 34.03 37.88 -22.16
CA GLY A 3 34.76 37.97 -23.44
C GLY A 3 36.17 37.39 -23.51
N THR A 4 36.61 36.56 -22.55
CA THR A 4 37.90 35.82 -22.64
C THR A 4 37.69 34.35 -22.28
N THR A 5 38.49 33.46 -22.86
CA THR A 5 38.43 32.02 -22.60
C THR A 5 39.13 31.59 -21.30
N SER A 6 39.83 32.51 -20.62
CA SER A 6 40.63 32.21 -19.41
C SER A 6 40.42 33.26 -18.31
N PRO A 7 39.23 33.33 -17.69
CA PRO A 7 39.01 34.22 -16.55
C PRO A 7 39.77 33.74 -15.30
N THR A 8 40.39 34.67 -14.56
CA THR A 8 41.09 34.38 -13.29
C THR A 8 40.18 34.45 -12.06
N GLN A 9 38.92 34.89 -12.23
CA GLN A 9 37.90 35.00 -11.18
C GLN A 9 36.53 34.66 -11.75
N LYS A 10 35.63 34.12 -10.91
CA LYS A 10 34.24 33.83 -11.30
C LYS A 10 33.46 35.13 -11.50
N LEU A 11 32.41 35.08 -12.32
CA LEU A 11 31.48 36.20 -12.46
C LEU A 11 30.65 36.32 -11.18
N ASP A 12 30.70 37.49 -10.55
CA ASP A 12 29.86 37.85 -9.41
C ASP A 12 28.89 38.96 -9.86
N ILE A 13 27.60 38.79 -9.54
CA ILE A 13 26.53 39.70 -9.96
C ILE A 13 25.70 40.05 -8.73
N ASN A 14 25.75 41.33 -8.35
CA ASN A 14 24.89 41.90 -7.33
C ASN A 14 23.58 42.36 -7.97
N GLY A 15 22.67 41.42 -8.25
CA GLY A 15 21.38 41.70 -8.89
C GLY A 15 20.78 40.49 -9.61
N SER A 16 19.80 40.75 -10.49
CA SER A 16 19.15 39.71 -11.29
C SER A 16 19.97 39.35 -12.53
N VAL A 17 19.99 38.05 -12.88
CA VAL A 17 20.57 37.56 -14.13
C VAL A 17 19.44 37.28 -15.12
N ASN A 18 19.51 37.88 -16.31
CA ASN A 18 18.62 37.56 -17.42
C ASN A 18 19.37 36.66 -18.43
N ILE A 19 18.81 35.50 -18.76
CA ILE A 19 19.42 34.52 -19.67
C ILE A 19 18.44 34.31 -20.82
N GLY A 20 18.80 34.80 -22.02
CA GLY A 20 17.93 34.70 -23.20
C GLY A 20 17.90 33.32 -23.86
N GLY A 21 18.65 32.35 -23.34
CA GLY A 21 18.70 30.95 -23.79
C GLY A 21 18.62 29.99 -22.61
N SER A 22 19.16 28.78 -22.75
CA SER A 22 19.14 27.78 -21.68
C SER A 22 20.20 28.04 -20.61
N LEU A 23 19.83 27.90 -19.34
CA LEU A 23 20.76 27.88 -18.21
C LEU A 23 21.33 26.46 -18.02
N SER A 24 22.64 26.29 -18.22
CA SER A 24 23.36 25.04 -17.93
C SER A 24 24.24 25.22 -16.70
N ILE A 25 24.01 24.41 -15.66
CA ILE A 25 24.78 24.44 -14.40
C ILE A 25 25.58 23.14 -14.29
N GLY A 26 26.88 23.21 -14.59
CA GLY A 26 27.78 22.06 -14.48
C GLY A 26 28.36 21.84 -13.07
N SER A 27 27.92 22.62 -12.09
CA SER A 27 28.42 22.55 -10.71
C SER A 27 27.51 21.71 -9.81
N THR A 28 28.10 21.07 -8.81
CA THR A 28 27.36 20.28 -7.78
C THR A 28 26.99 21.09 -6.54
N TYR A 29 27.32 22.39 -6.48
CA TYR A 29 26.92 23.24 -5.35
C TYR A 29 25.40 23.41 -5.30
N LEU A 30 24.83 23.35 -4.09
CA LEU A 30 23.42 23.59 -3.85
C LEU A 30 23.05 25.02 -4.24
N VAL A 31 22.05 25.17 -5.13
CA VAL A 31 21.45 26.48 -5.42
C VAL A 31 20.27 26.68 -4.49
N THR A 32 20.46 27.50 -3.46
CA THR A 32 19.38 27.85 -2.52
C THR A 32 18.45 28.90 -3.15
N ASN A 33 17.17 28.89 -2.75
CA ASN A 33 16.15 29.86 -3.17
C ASN A 33 15.74 29.81 -4.67
N LEU A 34 16.01 28.71 -5.39
CA LEU A 34 15.27 28.44 -6.62
C LEU A 34 13.82 28.12 -6.27
N ASN A 35 12.88 28.94 -6.73
CA ASN A 35 11.47 28.58 -6.66
C ASN A 35 11.15 27.66 -7.84
N ALA A 36 10.72 26.46 -7.50
CA ALA A 36 10.53 25.40 -8.46
C ALA A 36 9.40 25.76 -9.48
N ASP A 37 8.41 26.58 -9.05
CA ASP A 37 7.31 27.12 -9.86
C ASP A 37 7.75 27.86 -11.14
N TYR A 38 8.85 28.61 -11.09
CA TYR A 38 9.37 29.30 -12.29
C TYR A 38 10.34 28.45 -13.13
N LEU A 39 10.67 27.22 -12.71
CA LEU A 39 11.61 26.34 -13.42
C LEU A 39 10.93 25.28 -14.28
N ASP A 40 9.76 24.78 -13.88
CA ASP A 40 8.97 23.81 -14.66
C ASP A 40 7.49 24.20 -14.85
N GLY A 41 7.06 25.33 -14.28
CA GLY A 41 5.67 25.80 -14.38
C GLY A 41 4.68 25.09 -13.46
N GLN A 42 5.15 24.34 -12.46
CA GLN A 42 4.32 23.72 -11.44
C GLN A 42 4.63 24.26 -10.04
N HIS A 43 3.61 24.78 -9.35
CA HIS A 43 3.72 25.28 -7.97
C HIS A 43 4.39 24.23 -7.05
N SER A 44 5.14 24.65 -6.01
CA SER A 44 5.91 23.75 -5.12
C SER A 44 5.11 22.62 -4.47
N SER A 45 3.78 22.73 -4.45
CA SER A 45 2.83 21.67 -4.07
C SER A 45 2.72 20.50 -5.07
N TYR A 46 3.30 20.62 -6.27
CA TYR A 46 3.25 19.67 -7.39
C TYR A 46 4.62 19.08 -7.77
N PHE A 47 5.73 19.56 -7.18
CA PHE A 47 7.04 18.91 -7.28
C PHE A 47 7.12 17.54 -6.58
N VAL A 48 6.00 17.11 -6.00
CA VAL A 48 5.77 15.73 -5.61
C VAL A 48 5.36 14.97 -6.86
N ASN A 49 6.29 14.27 -7.50
CA ASN A 49 6.06 12.92 -8.06
C ASN A 49 7.31 12.27 -8.71
N ILE A 50 8.52 12.85 -8.62
CA ILE A 50 9.76 12.06 -8.78
C ILE A 50 10.64 12.22 -7.54
N GLY A 51 10.35 11.39 -6.54
CA GLY A 51 11.40 10.84 -5.69
C GLY A 51 11.84 11.60 -4.44
N GLN A 52 11.40 12.83 -4.09
CA GLN A 52 11.99 13.48 -2.89
C GLN A 52 11.13 14.27 -1.88
N THR A 53 9.84 14.62 -2.04
CA THR A 53 9.11 15.33 -0.94
C THR A 53 7.58 15.22 -0.93
N GLY A 54 7.00 14.08 -1.35
CA GLY A 54 5.60 13.82 -0.98
C GLY A 54 5.12 12.42 -1.35
N SER A 55 4.16 11.90 -0.60
CA SER A 55 3.59 10.59 -0.91
C SER A 55 2.65 10.70 -2.11
N PHE A 56 3.03 10.10 -3.23
CA PHE A 56 2.16 9.80 -4.38
C PHE A 56 0.82 9.14 -3.97
N ILE A 57 0.82 8.48 -2.82
CA ILE A 57 -0.38 7.96 -2.15
C ILE A 57 -0.52 8.69 -0.80
N THR A 58 -1.30 9.76 -0.76
CA THR A 58 -1.51 10.55 0.46
C THR A 58 -2.44 9.87 1.46
N THR A 59 -3.32 8.97 1.01
CA THR A 59 -4.22 8.24 1.90
C THR A 59 -4.54 6.85 1.33
N LEU A 60 -4.49 5.82 2.18
CA LEU A 60 -5.15 4.53 1.90
C LEU A 60 -6.03 4.21 3.10
N ASN A 61 -7.30 3.98 2.83
CA ASN A 61 -8.27 3.53 3.82
C ASN A 61 -8.41 2.02 3.69
N ASN A 62 -8.31 1.31 4.81
CA ASN A 62 -8.58 -0.12 4.79
C ASN A 62 -10.10 -0.37 4.75
N GLY A 63 -10.52 -1.29 3.88
CA GLY A 63 -11.85 -1.89 3.95
C GLY A 63 -11.90 -3.01 5.00
N VAL A 64 -13.05 -3.68 5.10
CA VAL A 64 -13.19 -4.88 5.95
C VAL A 64 -12.27 -5.99 5.44
N GLY A 65 -11.58 -6.68 6.35
CA GLY A 65 -10.69 -7.79 6.01
C GLY A 65 -9.30 -7.38 5.51
N ILE A 66 -9.02 -6.09 5.37
CA ILE A 66 -7.70 -5.56 5.01
C ILE A 66 -7.11 -4.82 6.21
N SER A 67 -5.82 -5.02 6.47
CA SER A 67 -5.04 -4.21 7.41
C SER A 67 -3.99 -3.42 6.64
N ILE A 68 -3.78 -2.17 7.04
CA ILE A 68 -2.73 -1.33 6.49
C ILE A 68 -1.91 -0.78 7.65
N SER A 69 -0.61 -1.02 7.62
CA SER A 69 0.34 -0.58 8.66
C SER A 69 1.53 0.15 8.04
N GLY A 70 2.27 0.90 8.88
CA GLY A 70 3.37 1.76 8.42
C GLY A 70 2.90 3.08 7.80
N SER A 71 3.87 3.89 7.33
CA SER A 71 3.65 5.22 6.76
C SER A 71 4.50 5.47 5.50
N GLY A 72 4.08 6.41 4.66
CA GLY A 72 4.82 6.82 3.46
C GLY A 72 4.94 5.70 2.42
N VAL A 73 6.15 5.53 1.86
CA VAL A 73 6.46 4.49 0.86
C VAL A 73 6.69 3.10 1.47
N GLY A 74 6.84 3.00 2.80
CA GLY A 74 7.09 1.75 3.52
C GLY A 74 5.84 1.07 4.07
N ARG A 75 4.65 1.39 3.54
CA ARG A 75 3.39 0.84 4.03
C ARG A 75 3.25 -0.62 3.65
N THR A 76 2.72 -1.42 4.57
CA THR A 76 2.37 -2.82 4.33
C THR A 76 0.86 -2.96 4.22
N ILE A 77 0.39 -3.63 3.17
CA ILE A 77 -1.01 -4.00 2.99
C ILE A 77 -1.09 -5.51 3.17
N ALA A 78 -1.91 -5.95 4.11
CA ALA A 78 -2.07 -7.35 4.43
C ALA A 78 -3.55 -7.70 4.61
N LEU A 79 -3.83 -9.01 4.65
CA LEU A 79 -5.12 -9.50 5.08
C LEU A 79 -5.22 -9.36 6.60
N ALA A 80 -6.33 -8.79 7.08
CA ALA A 80 -6.64 -8.83 8.50
C ALA A 80 -6.94 -10.29 8.90
N ASN A 81 -6.55 -10.69 10.12
CA ASN A 81 -6.95 -11.98 10.65
C ASN A 81 -8.46 -12.02 10.90
N THR A 82 -9.07 -13.20 10.77
CA THR A 82 -10.40 -13.44 11.33
C THR A 82 -10.25 -13.84 12.81
N SER A 83 -11.36 -13.96 13.52
CA SER A 83 -11.39 -14.57 14.86
C SER A 83 -11.26 -16.11 14.84
N VAL A 84 -11.21 -16.71 13.65
CA VAL A 84 -11.13 -18.17 13.49
C VAL A 84 -9.69 -18.63 13.72
N THR A 85 -9.51 -19.51 14.71
CA THR A 85 -8.22 -20.15 14.99
C THR A 85 -7.84 -21.09 13.84
N ALA A 86 -6.57 -21.06 13.42
CA ALA A 86 -6.07 -21.99 12.42
C ALA A 86 -6.12 -23.43 12.97
N GLY A 87 -6.69 -24.34 12.19
CA GLY A 87 -6.85 -25.75 12.54
C GLY A 87 -7.73 -26.48 11.54
N SER A 88 -7.91 -27.78 11.75
CA SER A 88 -8.85 -28.59 10.97
C SER A 88 -10.21 -28.61 11.64
N TYR A 89 -11.25 -28.32 10.87
CA TYR A 89 -12.64 -28.42 11.30
C TYR A 89 -13.31 -29.56 10.54
N GLY A 90 -13.94 -30.48 11.27
CA GLY A 90 -14.54 -31.71 10.74
C GLY A 90 -13.61 -32.93 10.76
N ALA A 91 -14.22 -34.11 10.71
CA ALA A 91 -13.58 -35.43 10.65
C ALA A 91 -14.61 -36.46 10.15
N GLY A 92 -14.24 -37.75 10.03
CA GLY A 92 -15.19 -38.80 9.66
C GLY A 92 -16.42 -38.87 10.59
N SER A 93 -16.27 -38.49 11.86
CA SER A 93 -17.32 -38.45 12.88
C SER A 93 -17.75 -37.03 13.28
N SER A 94 -17.37 -35.98 12.54
CA SER A 94 -17.82 -34.61 12.82
C SER A 94 -18.01 -33.77 11.57
N ILE A 95 -19.10 -33.03 11.51
CA ILE A 95 -19.45 -32.15 10.39
C ILE A 95 -18.90 -30.75 10.68
N PRO A 96 -18.12 -30.15 9.76
CA PRO A 96 -17.68 -28.77 9.92
C PRO A 96 -18.85 -27.80 9.78
N THR A 97 -18.88 -26.77 10.62
CA THR A 97 -19.84 -25.66 10.55
C THR A 97 -19.08 -24.34 10.55
N PHE A 98 -19.54 -23.36 9.78
CA PHE A 98 -18.93 -22.04 9.73
C PHE A 98 -19.98 -20.96 9.48
N THR A 99 -19.65 -19.74 9.89
CA THR A 99 -20.38 -18.52 9.53
C THR A 99 -19.45 -17.61 8.75
N VAL A 100 -20.00 -16.89 7.78
CA VAL A 100 -19.25 -15.87 7.04
C VAL A 100 -19.82 -14.48 7.29
N ASP A 101 -18.98 -13.47 7.18
CA ASP A 101 -19.42 -12.08 7.12
C ASP A 101 -20.00 -11.73 5.73
N ALA A 102 -20.46 -10.48 5.58
CA ALA A 102 -20.98 -9.96 4.32
C ALA A 102 -19.92 -9.87 3.21
N GLN A 103 -18.64 -10.02 3.53
CA GLN A 103 -17.53 -10.07 2.58
C GLN A 103 -17.13 -11.52 2.24
N GLY A 104 -17.82 -12.52 2.81
CA GLY A 104 -17.57 -13.94 2.55
C GLY A 104 -16.42 -14.55 3.37
N ARG A 105 -15.89 -13.85 4.37
CA ARG A 105 -14.81 -14.36 5.23
C ARG A 105 -15.37 -15.09 6.44
N LEU A 106 -14.73 -16.16 6.88
CA LEU A 106 -15.17 -16.92 8.04
C LEU A 106 -15.06 -16.06 9.33
N THR A 107 -16.14 -15.97 10.09
CA THR A 107 -16.21 -15.28 11.39
C THR A 107 -16.27 -16.25 12.56
N SER A 108 -16.73 -17.47 12.30
CA SER A 108 -16.69 -18.59 13.23
C SER A 108 -16.47 -19.87 12.43
N ALA A 109 -15.72 -20.80 13.01
CA ALA A 109 -15.59 -22.15 12.52
C ALA A 109 -15.64 -23.12 13.71
N GLY A 110 -16.32 -24.23 13.52
CA GLY A 110 -16.54 -25.25 14.54
C GLY A 110 -16.80 -26.60 13.90
N SER A 111 -17.04 -27.60 14.74
CA SER A 111 -17.43 -28.93 14.32
C SER A 111 -18.49 -29.45 15.24
N VAL A 112 -19.53 -30.04 14.68
CA VAL A 112 -20.59 -30.73 15.40
C VAL A 112 -20.41 -32.22 15.22
N ALA A 113 -20.78 -33.03 16.23
CA ALA A 113 -20.73 -34.47 16.09
C ALA A 113 -21.59 -34.91 14.90
N ASN A 114 -21.03 -35.76 14.04
CA ASN A 114 -21.79 -36.47 13.02
C ASN A 114 -22.57 -37.58 13.73
N ILE A 115 -23.75 -37.24 14.24
CA ILE A 115 -24.66 -38.22 14.82
C ILE A 115 -25.36 -38.95 13.67
N GLY A 116 -24.66 -39.91 13.05
CA GLY A 116 -25.27 -40.99 12.27
C GLY A 116 -24.98 -42.31 12.99
N THR A 117 -25.86 -43.29 13.18
CA THR A 117 -27.07 -43.68 12.44
C THR A 117 -27.98 -44.54 13.35
N THR A 118 -28.54 -43.98 14.44
CA THR A 118 -29.62 -44.71 15.13
C THR A 118 -30.89 -44.63 14.29
N TYR A 119 -30.99 -45.47 13.26
CA TYR A 119 -32.26 -45.79 12.66
C TYR A 119 -32.96 -46.78 13.56
N SER A 120 -33.99 -46.35 14.30
CA SER A 120 -34.94 -47.31 14.87
C SER A 120 -35.63 -47.98 13.68
N ALA A 121 -35.50 -49.30 13.56
CA ALA A 121 -36.16 -50.05 12.49
C ALA A 121 -37.68 -49.92 12.65
N GLY A 122 -38.28 -48.94 11.97
CA GLY A 122 -39.70 -48.98 11.62
C GLY A 122 -39.93 -50.08 10.58
N SER A 123 -41.18 -50.52 10.43
CA SER A 123 -41.54 -51.48 9.38
C SER A 123 -41.05 -50.96 8.02
N GLY A 124 -40.20 -51.73 7.34
CA GLY A 124 -39.70 -51.41 5.99
C GLY A 124 -38.23 -50.97 5.88
N LEU A 125 -37.48 -50.83 6.98
CA LEU A 125 -36.03 -50.59 6.91
C LEU A 125 -35.22 -51.87 7.16
N THR A 126 -34.48 -52.33 6.16
CA THR A 126 -33.52 -53.45 6.28
C THR A 126 -32.09 -52.89 6.31
N LEU A 127 -31.35 -53.13 7.40
CA LEU A 127 -29.91 -52.90 7.45
C LEU A 127 -29.19 -54.11 6.84
N LEU A 128 -28.51 -53.91 5.72
CA LEU A 128 -27.59 -54.90 5.17
C LEU A 128 -26.27 -54.80 5.95
N SER A 129 -25.87 -55.89 6.59
CA SER A 129 -24.57 -56.05 7.24
C SER A 129 -23.49 -56.44 6.24
#